data_AF-A0A8K1CDA4-F1
#
_entry.id   AF-A0A8K1CDA4-F1
#
_cell.length_a   1.000
_cell.length_b   1.000
_cell.length_c   1.000
_cell.angle_alpha   90.00
_cell.angle_beta   90.00
_cell.angle_gamma   90.00
#
_symmetry.space_group_name_H-M   'P 1'
#
loop_
_entity.id
_entity.type
_entity.pdbx_description
1 polymer ?
#
loop_
_entity_poly.entity_id
_entity_poly.type
_entity_poly.pdbx_seq_one_letter_code
_entity_poly.pdbx_strand_id
1 'polypeptide(L)'
;MAAMTVTLLPMLWCMVRGVTKMREHPVLRDTPEMPQVSDLWIAVVMAFGIITVRYVLTKLLEPVSRAILPPHLRDSAFRIDRLATSLFNAFYFSWVSIVGYIILKNEEWFPASLGGSGDFVQAFRVFDIAPSSSVKLYVLLQLAYQIHNLIYVLLLKPLDNDVMDFCGPRRDCHFAYGQLASRQLHCDQCHRRVPQRRK
;
A
#
# COMPACT_ATOMS: atom_id res chain seq x y z
N MET A 1 12.84 3.15 1.41
CA MET A 1 12.17 2.11 2.24
C MET A 1 11.97 2.54 3.70
N ALA A 2 12.96 3.15 4.35
CA ALA A 2 12.81 3.66 5.73
C ALA A 2 11.59 4.57 5.94
N ALA A 3 11.27 5.47 5.00
CA ALA A 3 10.11 6.36 5.15
C ALA A 3 8.76 5.62 5.18
N MET A 4 8.60 4.54 4.41
CA MET A 4 7.34 3.77 4.38
C MET A 4 7.21 2.83 5.59
N THR A 5 8.31 2.21 6.03
CA THR A 5 8.28 1.39 7.25
C THR A 5 8.05 2.24 8.51
N VAL A 6 8.64 3.45 8.55
CA VAL A 6 8.46 4.43 9.62
C VAL A 6 7.01 4.93 9.72
N THR A 7 6.22 4.93 8.64
CA THR A 7 4.80 5.31 8.70
C THR A 7 3.88 4.11 8.97
N LEU A 8 4.17 2.93 8.42
CA LEU A 8 3.34 1.75 8.56
C LEU A 8 3.36 1.16 9.98
N LEU A 9 4.53 1.13 10.63
CA LEU A 9 4.66 0.61 12.00
C LEU A 9 3.83 1.38 13.04
N PRO A 10 3.90 2.73 13.13
CA PRO A 10 3.05 3.47 14.06
C PRO A 10 1.58 3.40 13.69
N MET A 11 1.23 3.28 12.40
CA MET A 11 -0.16 3.10 11.97
C MET A 11 -0.74 1.77 12.47
N LEU A 12 -0.01 0.67 12.30
CA LEU A 12 -0.39 -0.65 12.83
C LEU A 12 -0.49 -0.63 14.35
N TRP A 13 0.48 0.00 15.02
CA TRP A 13 0.48 0.17 16.48
C TRP A 13 -0.74 0.94 16.98
N CYS A 14 -1.06 2.08 16.34
CA CYS A 14 -2.23 2.88 16.67
C CYS A 14 -3.53 2.10 16.47
N MET A 15 -3.62 1.27 15.43
CA MET A 15 -4.80 0.46 15.16
C MET A 15 -5.00 -0.64 16.22
N VAL A 16 -3.94 -1.36 16.59
CA VAL A 16 -3.99 -2.38 17.66
C VAL A 16 -4.34 -1.73 19.01
N ARG A 17 -3.71 -0.60 19.35
CA ARG A 17 -4.04 0.14 20.57
C ARG A 17 -5.44 0.74 20.57
N GLY A 18 -5.93 1.19 19.42
CA GLY A 18 -7.30 1.67 19.28
C GLY A 18 -8.31 0.58 19.63
N VAL A 19 -8.12 -0.62 19.07
CA VAL A 19 -8.97 -1.78 19.35
C VAL A 19 -8.91 -2.19 20.82
N THR A 20 -7.71 -2.26 21.42
CA THR A 20 -7.60 -2.64 22.84
C THR A 20 -8.28 -1.62 23.76
N LYS A 21 -8.14 -0.31 23.47
CA LYS A 21 -8.79 0.74 24.24
C LYS A 21 -10.31 0.74 24.11
N MET A 22 -10.85 0.51 22.92
CA MET A 22 -12.30 0.42 22.76
C MET A 22 -12.88 -0.76 23.56
N ARG A 23 -12.12 -1.84 23.72
CA ARG A 23 -12.56 -3.03 24.48
C ARG A 23 -12.49 -2.86 26.01
N GLU A 24 -11.81 -1.83 26.49
CA GLU A 24 -11.83 -1.45 27.91
C GLU A 24 -13.21 -0.91 28.32
N HIS A 25 -14.07 -0.54 27.36
CA HIS A 25 -15.43 -0.08 27.64
C HIS A 25 -16.32 -1.24 28.13
N PRO A 26 -17.08 -1.07 29.22
CA PRO A 26 -17.82 -2.16 29.87
C PRO A 26 -18.86 -2.84 28.97
N VAL A 27 -19.45 -2.10 28.02
CA VAL A 27 -20.46 -2.60 27.08
C VAL A 27 -19.85 -3.52 26.00
N LEU A 28 -18.58 -3.33 25.67
CA LEU A 28 -17.92 -3.97 24.53
C LEU A 28 -16.93 -5.09 24.93
N ARG A 29 -16.69 -5.27 26.23
CA ARG A 29 -15.68 -6.21 26.74
C ARG A 29 -15.94 -7.65 26.31
N ASP A 30 -17.20 -8.07 26.41
CA ASP A 30 -17.65 -9.46 26.24
C ASP A 30 -18.35 -9.71 24.89
N THR A 31 -18.43 -8.71 24.00
CA THR A 31 -19.07 -8.88 22.69
C THR A 31 -18.14 -9.63 21.71
N PRO A 32 -18.59 -10.75 21.12
CA PRO A 32 -17.76 -11.53 20.18
C PRO A 32 -17.55 -10.81 18.84
N GLU A 33 -18.42 -9.86 18.51
CA GLU A 33 -18.36 -9.07 17.27
C GLU A 33 -17.28 -7.99 17.29
N MET A 34 -16.71 -7.70 18.46
CA MET A 34 -15.57 -6.79 18.54
C MET A 34 -14.29 -7.46 18.01
N PRO A 35 -13.45 -6.74 17.24
CA PRO A 35 -12.14 -7.28 16.85
C PRO A 35 -11.29 -7.55 18.08
N GLN A 36 -10.75 -8.77 18.15
CA GLN A 36 -9.89 -9.21 19.23
C GLN A 36 -8.43 -9.23 18.78
N VAL A 37 -7.49 -9.21 19.74
CA VAL A 37 -6.07 -9.39 19.42
C VAL A 37 -5.83 -10.78 18.81
N SER A 38 -6.63 -11.78 19.17
CA SER A 38 -6.63 -13.07 18.49
C SER A 38 -6.96 -12.93 17.01
N ASP A 39 -7.89 -12.07 16.62
CA ASP A 39 -8.28 -11.91 15.20
C ASP A 39 -7.15 -11.33 14.34
N LEU A 40 -6.06 -10.87 14.94
CA LEU A 40 -4.84 -10.49 14.23
C LEU A 40 -4.28 -11.65 13.40
N TRP A 41 -4.40 -12.90 13.85
CA TRP A 41 -3.93 -14.04 13.05
C TRP A 41 -4.75 -14.20 11.77
N ILE A 42 -6.05 -13.88 11.81
CA ILE A 42 -6.93 -13.89 10.63
C ILE A 42 -6.44 -12.84 9.63
N ALA A 43 -6.09 -11.63 10.11
CA ALA A 43 -5.52 -10.59 9.26
C ALA A 43 -4.17 -11.01 8.64
N VAL A 44 -3.32 -11.72 9.39
CA VAL A 44 -2.06 -12.27 8.85
C VAL A 44 -2.32 -13.30 7.76
N VAL A 45 -3.25 -14.24 7.98
CA VAL A 45 -3.64 -15.24 6.97
C VAL A 45 -4.21 -14.56 5.72
N MET A 46 -5.09 -13.56 5.89
CA MET A 46 -5.59 -12.75 4.78
C MET A 46 -4.47 -12.01 4.05
N ALA A 47 -3.46 -11.50 4.75
CA ALA A 47 -2.31 -10.84 4.12
C ALA A 47 -1.53 -11.79 3.21
N PHE A 48 -1.31 -13.04 3.65
CA PHE A 48 -0.72 -14.08 2.79
C PHE A 48 -1.62 -14.42 1.59
N GLY A 49 -2.94 -14.42 1.79
CA GLY A 49 -3.91 -14.54 0.71
C GLY A 49 -3.75 -13.42 -0.32
N ILE A 50 -3.67 -12.15 0.11
CA ILE A 50 -3.45 -10.99 -0.76
C ILE A 50 -2.13 -11.10 -1.51
N ILE A 51 -1.04 -11.53 -0.85
CA ILE A 51 0.27 -11.76 -1.49
C ILE A 51 0.15 -12.81 -2.60
N THR A 52 -0.55 -13.91 -2.33
CA THR A 52 -0.76 -14.99 -3.29
C THR A 52 -1.59 -14.52 -4.48
N VAL A 53 -2.72 -13.85 -4.22
CA VAL A 53 -3.57 -13.28 -5.27
C VAL A 53 -2.79 -12.29 -6.12
N ARG A 54 -1.99 -11.42 -5.49
CA ARG A 54 -1.12 -10.48 -6.21
C ARG A 54 -0.13 -11.21 -7.12
N TYR A 55 0.55 -12.23 -6.62
CA TYR A 55 1.49 -13.01 -7.42
C TYR A 55 0.81 -13.64 -8.65
N VAL A 56 -0.36 -14.26 -8.45
CA VAL A 56 -1.13 -14.87 -9.53
C VAL A 56 -1.62 -13.83 -10.53
N LEU A 57 -2.25 -12.74 -10.07
CA LEU A 57 -2.77 -11.70 -10.96
C LEU A 57 -1.66 -11.01 -11.74
N THR A 58 -0.53 -10.68 -11.12
CA THR A 58 0.61 -10.08 -11.83
C THR A 58 1.09 -11.00 -12.97
N LYS A 59 1.13 -12.32 -12.74
CA LYS A 59 1.48 -13.28 -13.79
C LYS A 59 0.43 -13.41 -14.90
N LEU A 60 -0.86 -13.35 -14.55
CA LEU A 60 -1.95 -13.34 -15.53
C LEU A 60 -2.02 -12.03 -16.33
N LEU A 61 -1.63 -10.91 -15.73
CA LEU A 61 -1.63 -9.58 -16.36
C LEU A 61 -0.36 -9.32 -17.18
N GLU A 62 0.68 -10.14 -17.05
CA GLU A 62 1.92 -10.04 -17.82
C GLU A 62 1.69 -10.05 -19.35
N PRO A 63 0.92 -10.99 -19.94
CA PRO A 63 0.63 -10.97 -21.38
C PRO A 63 -0.20 -9.75 -21.81
N VAL A 64 -1.17 -9.33 -20.97
CA VAL A 64 -1.98 -8.13 -21.23
C VAL A 64 -1.11 -6.88 -21.23
N SER A 65 -0.18 -6.79 -20.28
CA SER A 65 0.77 -5.70 -20.17
C SER A 65 1.69 -5.62 -21.39
N ARG A 66 2.17 -6.77 -21.89
CA ARG A 66 2.95 -6.83 -23.14
C ARG A 66 2.16 -6.38 -24.37
N ALA A 67 0.86 -6.67 -24.42
CA ALA A 67 -0.01 -6.23 -25.51
C ALA A 67 -0.23 -4.71 -25.50
N ILE A 68 -0.43 -4.12 -24.32
CA ILE A 68 -0.66 -2.67 -24.13
C ILE A 68 0.63 -1.87 -24.36
N LEU A 69 1.80 -2.40 -23.98
CA LEU A 69 3.06 -1.67 -24.13
C LEU A 69 3.45 -1.51 -25.62
N PRO A 70 3.88 -0.30 -26.04
CA PRO A 70 4.44 -0.08 -27.37
C PRO A 70 5.76 -0.88 -27.53
N PRO A 71 6.10 -1.30 -28.75
CA PRO A 71 7.15 -2.29 -29.02
C PRO A 71 8.52 -1.91 -28.43
N HIS A 72 8.88 -0.62 -28.41
CA HIS A 72 10.15 -0.13 -27.86
C HIS A 72 10.29 -0.23 -26.33
N LEU A 73 9.20 -0.50 -25.60
CA LEU A 73 9.21 -0.67 -24.14
C LEU A 73 9.09 -2.13 -23.69
N ARG A 74 8.89 -3.06 -24.63
CA ARG A 74 8.66 -4.49 -24.34
C ARG A 74 9.91 -5.22 -23.87
N ASP A 75 11.10 -4.70 -24.17
CA ASP A 75 12.37 -5.34 -23.80
C ASP A 75 12.71 -5.16 -22.31
N SER A 76 12.08 -4.19 -21.64
CA SER A 76 12.29 -3.96 -20.21
C SER A 76 11.30 -4.76 -19.38
N ALA A 77 11.73 -5.94 -18.93
CA ALA A 77 10.95 -6.78 -18.01
C ALA A 77 10.49 -6.00 -16.75
N PHE A 78 11.32 -5.07 -16.27
CA PHE A 78 11.00 -4.18 -15.15
C PHE A 78 9.79 -3.26 -15.42
N ARG A 79 9.65 -2.74 -16.64
CA ARG A 79 8.52 -1.86 -17.01
C ARG A 79 7.21 -2.64 -17.12
N ILE A 80 7.27 -3.87 -17.63
CA ILE A 80 6.13 -4.77 -17.72
C ILE A 80 5.63 -5.11 -16.30
N ASP A 81 6.53 -5.49 -15.40
CA ASP A 81 6.20 -5.83 -14.02
C ASP A 81 5.60 -4.64 -13.25
N ARG A 82 6.13 -3.43 -13.48
CA ARG A 82 5.60 -2.20 -12.89
C ARG A 82 4.19 -1.87 -13.39
N LEU A 83 3.91 -2.04 -14.69
CA LEU A 83 2.56 -1.85 -15.21
C LEU A 83 1.60 -2.90 -14.64
N ALA A 84 2.00 -4.17 -14.63
CA ALA A 84 1.18 -5.26 -14.08
C ALA A 84 0.85 -5.02 -12.60
N THR A 85 1.82 -4.57 -11.80
CA THR A 85 1.60 -4.17 -10.40
C THR A 85 0.64 -2.99 -10.28
N SER A 86 0.75 -1.98 -11.15
CA SER A 86 -0.16 -0.83 -11.15
C SER A 86 -1.60 -1.23 -11.48
N LEU A 87 -1.78 -2.12 -12.46
CA LEU A 87 -3.08 -2.69 -12.84
C LEU A 87 -3.69 -3.52 -11.70
N PHE A 88 -2.86 -4.35 -11.03
CA PHE A 88 -3.30 -5.08 -9.84
C PHE A 88 -3.79 -4.12 -8.75
N ASN A 89 -3.02 -3.06 -8.44
CA ASN A 89 -3.42 -2.09 -7.42
C ASN A 89 -4.74 -1.41 -7.79
N ALA A 90 -4.91 -1.01 -9.05
CA ALA A 90 -6.15 -0.41 -9.53
C ALA A 90 -7.34 -1.37 -9.33
N PHE A 91 -7.22 -2.62 -9.76
CA PHE A 91 -8.27 -3.63 -9.59
C PHE A 91 -8.58 -3.89 -8.11
N TYR A 92 -7.55 -4.08 -7.29
CA TYR A 92 -7.70 -4.34 -5.86
C TYR A 92 -8.41 -3.20 -5.13
N PHE A 93 -7.99 -1.95 -5.37
CA PHE A 93 -8.63 -0.80 -4.73
C PHE A 93 -10.06 -0.58 -5.22
N SER A 94 -10.35 -0.77 -6.51
CA SER A 94 -11.71 -0.74 -7.02
C SER A 94 -12.59 -1.81 -6.36
N TRP A 95 -12.09 -3.05 -6.26
CA TRP A 95 -12.79 -4.14 -5.60
C TRP A 95 -13.08 -3.86 -4.13
N VAL A 96 -12.06 -3.48 -3.35
CA VAL A 96 -12.19 -3.16 -1.93
C VAL A 96 -13.17 -2.00 -1.71
N SER A 97 -13.14 -0.97 -2.57
CA SER A 97 -14.10 0.14 -2.48
C SER A 97 -15.54 -0.30 -2.72
N ILE A 98 -15.79 -1.19 -3.69
CA ILE A 98 -17.13 -1.73 -3.96
C ILE A 98 -17.62 -2.57 -2.77
N VAL A 99 -16.77 -3.48 -2.28
CA VAL A 99 -17.10 -4.34 -1.12
C VAL A 99 -17.35 -3.48 0.12
N GLY A 100 -16.50 -2.48 0.36
CA GLY A 100 -16.67 -1.52 1.45
C GLY A 100 -18.00 -0.77 1.37
N TYR A 101 -18.37 -0.28 0.19
CA TYR A 101 -19.67 0.36 0.00
C TYR A 101 -20.84 -0.58 0.31
N ILE A 102 -20.81 -1.82 -0.17
CA ILE A 102 -21.89 -2.80 0.06
C ILE A 102 -22.05 -3.13 1.55
N ILE A 103 -20.94 -3.23 2.29
CA ILE A 103 -20.95 -3.53 3.72
C ILE A 103 -21.39 -2.31 4.54
N LEU A 104 -20.91 -1.12 4.19
CA LEU A 104 -21.06 0.09 5.00
C LEU A 104 -22.36 0.87 4.72
N LYS A 105 -23.00 0.70 3.56
CA LYS A 105 -24.15 1.52 3.15
C LYS A 105 -25.33 1.52 4.12
N ASN A 106 -25.49 0.44 4.90
CA ASN A 106 -26.60 0.24 5.82
C ASN A 106 -26.27 0.68 7.26
N GLU A 107 -25.06 1.18 7.52
CA GLU A 107 -24.63 1.62 8.84
C GLU A 107 -25.10 3.05 9.12
N GLU A 108 -25.56 3.32 10.35
CA GLU A 108 -26.16 4.61 10.76
C GLU A 108 -25.21 5.82 10.67
N TRP A 109 -23.91 5.54 10.66
CA TRP A 109 -22.84 6.52 10.58
C TRP A 109 -22.29 6.75 9.16
N PHE A 110 -22.77 6.00 8.16
CA PHE A 110 -22.28 6.11 6.79
C PHE A 110 -22.95 7.29 6.04
N PRO A 111 -22.19 8.29 5.57
CA PRO A 111 -22.76 9.56 5.13
C PRO A 111 -23.60 9.46 3.85
N ALA A 112 -24.67 10.24 3.80
CA ALA A 112 -25.53 10.36 2.62
C ALA A 112 -24.79 10.84 1.35
N SER A 113 -23.73 11.64 1.48
CA SER A 113 -22.91 12.08 0.33
C SER A 113 -22.20 10.94 -0.41
N LEU A 114 -22.00 9.80 0.26
CA LEU A 114 -21.41 8.59 -0.32
C LEU A 114 -22.48 7.54 -0.67
N GLY A 115 -23.76 7.90 -0.64
CA GLY A 115 -24.88 7.00 -0.94
C GLY A 115 -25.35 6.14 0.23
N GLY A 116 -25.08 6.57 1.47
CA GLY A 116 -25.67 6.02 2.69
C GLY A 116 -26.95 6.72 3.14
N SER A 117 -27.47 6.34 4.30
CA SER A 117 -28.58 7.02 4.98
C SER A 117 -28.18 7.69 6.29
N GLY A 118 -26.91 7.61 6.68
CA GLY A 118 -26.39 8.01 7.97
C GLY A 118 -25.84 9.43 8.04
N ASP A 119 -25.55 9.86 9.27
CA ASP A 119 -24.86 11.11 9.57
C ASP A 119 -23.42 10.82 10.02
N PHE A 120 -22.45 11.42 9.33
CA PHE A 120 -21.03 11.28 9.64
C PHE A 120 -20.69 11.68 11.08
N VAL A 121 -21.42 12.64 11.66
CA VAL A 121 -21.21 13.06 13.05
C VAL A 121 -21.45 11.91 14.03
N GLN A 122 -22.34 10.96 13.69
CA GLN A 122 -22.60 9.78 14.52
C GLN A 122 -21.42 8.81 14.53
N ALA A 123 -20.56 8.79 13.50
CA ALA A 123 -19.36 7.95 13.49
C ALA A 123 -18.44 8.21 14.70
N PHE A 124 -18.43 9.43 15.23
CA PHE A 124 -17.66 9.82 16.42
C PHE A 124 -18.44 9.64 17.74
N ARG A 125 -19.67 9.14 17.69
CA ARG A 125 -20.54 8.93 18.85
C ARG A 125 -20.90 7.46 19.06
N VAL A 126 -20.76 6.60 18.04
CA VAL A 126 -21.08 5.15 18.08
C VAL A 126 -19.97 4.34 18.79
N PHE A 127 -19.25 4.92 19.77
CA PHE A 127 -18.21 4.19 20.51
C PHE A 127 -18.77 3.11 21.45
N ASP A 128 -20.09 3.09 21.67
CA ASP A 128 -20.75 2.20 22.63
C ASP A 128 -21.49 1.02 21.99
N ILE A 129 -21.56 0.97 20.65
CA ILE A 129 -22.28 -0.08 19.91
C ILE A 129 -21.27 -0.96 19.19
N ALA A 130 -21.41 -2.27 19.33
CA ALA A 130 -20.54 -3.22 18.65
C ALA A 130 -20.81 -3.16 17.12
N PRO A 131 -19.76 -3.11 16.29
CA PRO A 131 -19.93 -3.13 14.85
C PRO A 131 -20.46 -4.49 14.39
N SER A 132 -21.22 -4.50 13.31
CA SER A 132 -21.67 -5.75 12.70
C SER A 132 -20.49 -6.65 12.30
N SER A 133 -20.71 -7.97 12.35
CA SER A 133 -19.70 -8.96 11.98
C SER A 133 -19.08 -8.73 10.57
N SER A 134 -19.85 -8.17 9.64
CA SER A 134 -19.37 -7.79 8.30
C SER A 134 -18.40 -6.60 8.33
N VAL A 135 -18.68 -5.59 9.16
CA VAL A 135 -17.78 -4.44 9.37
C VAL A 135 -16.49 -4.89 10.03
N LYS A 136 -16.57 -5.80 11.01
CA LYS A 136 -15.38 -6.45 11.60
C LYS A 136 -14.49 -7.08 10.51
N LEU A 137 -15.08 -7.86 9.61
CA LEU A 137 -14.36 -8.51 8.51
C LEU A 137 -13.70 -7.48 7.58
N TYR A 138 -14.41 -6.40 7.25
CA TYR A 138 -13.88 -5.32 6.41
C TYR A 138 -12.68 -4.60 7.07
N VAL A 139 -12.76 -4.34 8.38
CA VAL A 139 -11.65 -3.76 9.16
C VAL A 139 -10.45 -4.71 9.18
N LEU A 140 -10.67 -6.01 9.37
CA LEU A 140 -9.62 -7.03 9.31
C LEU A 140 -8.98 -7.14 7.93
N LEU A 141 -9.77 -7.02 6.85
CA LEU A 141 -9.24 -6.97 5.48
C LEU A 141 -8.36 -5.75 5.26
N GLN A 142 -8.76 -4.57 5.75
CA GLN A 142 -7.95 -3.36 5.65
C GLN A 142 -6.66 -3.48 6.45
N LEU A 143 -6.71 -4.10 7.64
CA LEU A 143 -5.53 -4.40 8.44
C LEU A 143 -4.59 -5.39 7.72
N ALA A 144 -5.15 -6.45 7.12
CA ALA A 144 -4.41 -7.43 6.33
C ALA A 144 -3.65 -6.77 5.16
N TYR A 145 -4.25 -5.77 4.51
CA TYR A 145 -3.58 -5.00 3.46
C TYR A 145 -2.37 -4.22 3.98
N GLN A 146 -2.45 -3.63 5.17
CA GLN A 146 -1.29 -2.93 5.77
C GLN A 146 -0.18 -3.90 6.16
N ILE A 147 -0.54 -5.08 6.69
CA ILE A 147 0.41 -6.15 6.97
C ILE A 147 1.06 -6.64 5.68
N HIS A 148 0.28 -6.83 4.61
CA HIS A 148 0.81 -7.15 3.28
C HIS A 148 1.84 -6.11 2.83
N ASN A 149 1.53 -4.82 2.89
CA ASN A 149 2.45 -3.75 2.48
C ASN A 149 3.75 -3.80 3.28
N LEU A 150 3.66 -4.04 4.59
CA LEU A 150 4.83 -4.18 5.46
C LEU A 150 5.69 -5.37 5.03
N ILE A 151 5.09 -6.55 4.85
CA ILE A 151 5.78 -7.76 4.38
C ILE A 151 6.45 -7.52 3.03
N TYR A 152 5.73 -6.88 2.10
CA TYR A 152 6.23 -6.61 0.76
C TYR A 152 7.44 -5.69 0.77
N VAL A 153 7.40 -4.60 1.55
CA VAL A 153 8.50 -3.65 1.66
C VAL A 153 9.69 -4.25 2.41
N LEU A 154 9.47 -5.09 3.42
CA LEU A 154 10.55 -5.67 4.23
C LEU A 154 11.24 -6.86 3.56
N LEU A 155 10.50 -7.72 2.87
CA LEU A 155 11.01 -9.03 2.43
C LEU A 155 11.11 -9.17 0.91
N LEU A 156 10.26 -8.46 0.14
CA LEU A 156 10.08 -8.74 -1.30
C LEU A 156 10.62 -7.64 -2.22
N LYS A 157 10.71 -6.38 -1.75
CA LYS A 157 11.21 -5.27 -2.59
C LYS A 157 12.75 -5.17 -2.49
N PRO A 158 13.49 -5.32 -3.61
CA PRO A 158 14.93 -5.01 -3.63
C PRO A 158 15.18 -3.52 -3.38
N LEU A 159 16.38 -3.19 -2.89
CA LEU A 159 16.77 -1.86 -2.42
C LEU A 159 17.06 -0.89 -3.57
N ASP A 160 16.10 -0.68 -4.47
CA ASP A 160 16.30 0.19 -5.62
C ASP A 160 15.85 1.63 -5.33
N ASN A 161 16.75 2.57 -5.61
CA ASN A 161 16.48 4.00 -5.54
C ASN A 161 15.79 4.42 -6.84
N ASP A 162 14.46 4.61 -6.78
CA ASP A 162 13.59 5.09 -7.89
C ASP A 162 14.07 6.41 -8.55
N VAL A 163 15.06 7.10 -7.97
CA VAL A 163 15.65 8.35 -8.49
C VAL A 163 16.61 8.09 -9.66
N MET A 164 17.24 6.91 -9.74
CA MET A 164 18.24 6.61 -10.78
C MET A 164 17.60 6.23 -12.13
N ASP A 165 16.34 5.78 -12.14
CA ASP A 165 15.67 5.25 -13.34
C ASP A 165 15.15 6.34 -14.31
N PHE A 166 15.04 7.59 -13.85
CA PHE A 166 14.66 8.72 -14.71
C PHE A 166 15.82 9.24 -15.57
N CYS A 167 17.07 8.86 -15.25
CA CYS A 167 18.17 9.00 -16.20
C CYS A 167 18.05 7.88 -17.23
N GLY A 168 17.26 8.15 -18.27
CA GLY A 168 17.08 7.21 -19.38
C GLY A 168 18.42 6.78 -20.02
N PRO A 169 18.47 5.58 -20.64
CA PRO A 169 19.66 5.10 -21.30
C PRO A 169 19.84 5.85 -22.64
N ARG A 170 20.45 7.03 -22.61
CA ARG A 170 21.25 7.44 -23.76
C ARG A 170 22.61 6.75 -23.62
N ARG A 171 23.02 6.10 -24.71
CA ARG A 171 24.24 5.28 -24.87
C ARG A 171 25.57 6.00 -24.63
N ASP A 172 25.57 7.17 -24.00
CA ASP A 172 26.76 8.02 -23.90
C ASP A 172 27.25 8.21 -22.45
N CYS A 173 26.54 7.67 -21.45
CA CYS A 173 27.05 7.65 -20.08
C CYS A 173 27.78 6.33 -19.80
N HIS A 174 28.95 6.17 -20.41
CA HIS A 174 30.00 5.33 -19.83
C HIS A 174 30.29 5.87 -18.43
N PHE A 175 29.77 5.20 -17.41
CA PHE A 175 30.21 5.41 -16.04
C PHE A 175 31.64 4.88 -15.94
N ALA A 176 32.60 5.76 -16.23
CA ALA A 176 34.01 5.54 -16.00
C ALA A 176 34.25 5.45 -14.49
N TYR A 177 34.07 4.25 -13.94
CA TYR A 177 34.68 3.85 -12.67
C TYR A 177 36.17 3.64 -12.92
N GLY A 178 36.90 4.75 -13.05
CA GLY A 178 38.32 4.71 -13.33
C GLY A 178 38.87 6.11 -13.48
N GLN A 179 39.58 6.55 -12.44
CA GLN A 179 40.66 7.54 -12.47
C GLN A 179 40.59 8.61 -13.56
N LEU A 180 40.34 9.86 -13.16
CA LEU A 180 40.94 11.12 -13.66
C LEU A 180 40.06 12.25 -13.12
N ALA A 181 40.50 12.92 -12.05
CA ALA A 181 41.23 14.18 -12.16
C ALA A 181 40.50 15.23 -13.01
N SER A 182 39.89 16.19 -12.30
CA SER A 182 39.65 17.57 -12.74
C SER A 182 39.04 17.77 -14.14
N ARG A 183 37.72 17.65 -14.24
CA ARG A 183 36.92 18.54 -15.10
C ARG A 183 35.46 18.51 -14.65
N GLN A 184 34.92 19.69 -14.35
CA GLN A 184 33.51 19.88 -14.03
C GLN A 184 32.68 19.46 -15.24
N LEU A 185 31.99 18.32 -15.14
CA LEU A 185 30.91 17.99 -16.06
C LEU A 185 29.65 18.69 -15.58
N HIS A 186 29.32 19.78 -16.26
CA HIS A 186 28.03 20.44 -16.15
C HIS A 186 26.96 19.49 -16.71
N CYS A 187 26.02 19.07 -15.88
CA CYS A 187 24.83 18.36 -16.32
C CYS A 187 23.77 19.43 -16.57
N ASP A 188 23.66 19.90 -17.82
CA ASP A 188 22.79 21.02 -18.21
C ASP A 188 21.29 20.79 -17.97
N GLN A 189 20.88 19.57 -17.60
CA GLN A 189 19.48 19.24 -17.32
C GLN A 189 19.16 19.01 -15.84
N CYS A 190 20.17 18.95 -14.98
CA CYS A 190 19.98 18.88 -13.53
C CYS A 190 20.55 20.14 -12.89
N HIS A 191 19.74 21.19 -12.80
CA HIS A 191 20.04 22.46 -12.09
C HIS A 191 20.32 22.31 -10.58
N ARG A 192 20.74 21.14 -10.08
CA ARG A 192 21.17 20.93 -8.69
C ARG A 192 22.69 20.94 -8.60
N ARG A 193 23.23 22.01 -8.01
CA ARG A 193 24.62 22.07 -7.56
C ARG A 193 24.80 21.08 -6.41
N VAL A 194 25.62 20.05 -6.61
CA VAL A 194 26.04 19.15 -5.53
C VAL A 194 27.03 19.94 -4.64
N PRO A 195 26.81 20.06 -3.32
CA PRO A 195 27.71 20.80 -2.46
C PRO A 195 29.06 20.08 -2.35
N GLN A 196 30.15 20.81 -2.65
CA GLN A 196 31.51 20.35 -2.37
C GLN A 196 31.66 20.17 -0.85
N ARG A 197 31.89 18.94 -0.38
CA ARG A 197 32.48 18.73 0.93
C ARG A 197 33.93 19.24 0.87
N ARG A 198 34.20 20.37 1.54
CA ARG A 198 35.57 20.75 1.89
C ARG A 198 36.12 19.69 2.85
N LYS A 199 37.29 19.15 2.50
CA LYS A 199 38.13 18.37 3.40
C LYS A 199 38.72 19.27 4.47
#